data_AF-A0A2A9NBN8-F1
#
_entry.id   AF-A0A2A9NBN8-F1
#
_cell.length_a   1.000
_cell.length_b   1.000
_cell.length_c   1.000
_cell.angle_alpha   90.00
_cell.angle_beta   90.00
_cell.angle_gamma   90.00
#
_symmetry.space_group_name_H-M   'P 1'
#
loop_
_entity.id
_entity.type
_entity.pdbx_description
1 polymer ?
#
loop_
_entity_poly.entity_id
_entity_poly.type
_entity_poly.pdbx_seq_one_letter_code
_entity_poly.pdbx_strand_id
1 'polypeptide(L)'
;MGAGADPNSPEVFRQNLQVVQQELMQVQSLARNALVGIQSAYHLGTNPTQTEVDLANLKQSINFLLNLMRHTGVGALPLLPLPTEAVPTMTVPTEEQLMEDTTRGIKVLFEKQKRSQESANVAANILGSSGAIAALGPTSSMSELSSKGAR
;
A
#
# COMPACT_ATOMS: atom_id res chain seq x y z
N MET A 1 -20.77 19.81 27.90
CA MET A 1 -19.45 19.46 27.33
C MET A 1 -19.62 18.16 26.57
N GLY A 2 -19.45 18.23 25.25
CA GLY A 2 -19.86 17.17 24.32
C GLY A 2 -19.04 15.90 24.49
N ALA A 3 -19.73 14.77 24.49
CA ALA A 3 -19.12 13.46 24.36
C ALA A 3 -18.30 13.44 23.06
N GLY A 4 -16.98 13.51 23.18
CA GLY A 4 -16.10 13.16 22.08
C GLY A 4 -16.35 11.70 21.77
N ALA A 5 -17.08 11.44 20.69
CA ALA A 5 -17.32 10.09 20.20
C ALA A 5 -15.96 9.41 20.07
N ASP A 6 -15.78 8.30 20.80
CA ASP A 6 -14.55 7.53 20.73
C ASP A 6 -14.31 7.16 19.25
N PRO A 7 -13.16 7.52 18.66
CA PRO A 7 -12.85 7.27 17.25
C PRO A 7 -12.87 5.78 16.88
N ASN A 8 -12.80 4.88 17.87
CA ASN A 8 -12.86 3.43 17.71
C ASN A 8 -14.22 2.84 18.14
N SER A 9 -15.24 3.67 18.36
CA SER A 9 -16.59 3.19 18.66
C SER A 9 -17.23 2.49 17.44
N PRO A 10 -18.03 1.44 17.67
CA PRO A 10 -18.69 0.71 16.58
C PRO A 10 -19.70 1.58 15.82
N GLU A 11 -20.27 2.61 16.46
CA GLU A 11 -21.13 3.60 15.81
C GLU A 11 -20.38 4.42 14.75
N VAL A 12 -19.18 4.92 15.06
CA VAL A 12 -18.33 5.65 14.11
C VAL A 12 -17.89 4.73 12.96
N PHE A 13 -17.55 3.48 13.27
CA PHE A 13 -17.25 2.47 12.25
C PHE A 13 -18.43 2.21 11.32
N ARG A 14 -19.66 2.08 11.84
CA ARG A 14 -20.87 1.88 11.05
C ARG A 14 -21.13 3.07 10.11
N GLN A 15 -20.93 4.29 10.61
CA GLN A 15 -21.05 5.50 9.81
C GLN A 15 -20.01 5.51 8.67
N ASN A 16 -18.74 5.22 8.99
CA ASN A 16 -17.66 5.15 8.01
C ASN A 16 -17.94 4.08 6.93
N LEU A 17 -18.49 2.94 7.33
CA LEU A 17 -18.87 1.87 6.41
C LEU A 17 -19.96 2.33 5.42
N GLN A 18 -20.95 3.10 5.87
CA GLN A 18 -21.97 3.66 4.99
C GLN A 18 -21.38 4.63 3.97
N VAL A 19 -20.44 5.48 4.39
CA VAL A 19 -19.75 6.42 3.49
C VAL A 19 -18.94 5.66 2.44
N VAL A 20 -18.19 4.64 2.85
CA VAL A 20 -17.43 3.77 1.94
C VAL A 20 -18.35 3.07 0.94
N GLN A 21 -19.52 2.59 1.38
CA GLN A 21 -20.50 1.94 0.47
C GLN A 21 -21.07 2.90 -0.57
N GLN A 22 -21.34 4.16 -0.19
CA GLN A 22 -21.80 5.17 -1.16
C GLN A 22 -20.75 5.45 -2.23
N GLU A 23 -19.49 5.62 -1.82
CA GLU A 23 -18.37 5.81 -2.74
C GLU A 23 -18.16 4.59 -3.65
N LEU A 24 -18.35 3.38 -3.14
CA LEU A 24 -18.27 2.15 -3.94
C LEU A 24 -19.34 2.11 -5.05
N MET A 25 -20.58 2.53 -4.74
CA MET A 25 -21.64 2.62 -5.74
C MET A 25 -21.31 3.61 -6.85
N GLN A 26 -20.66 4.73 -6.50
CA GLN A 26 -20.21 5.73 -7.46
C GLN A 26 -19.08 5.20 -8.34
N VAL A 27 -18.10 4.50 -7.77
CA VAL A 27 -17.04 3.83 -8.54
C VAL A 27 -17.63 2.79 -9.50
N GLN A 28 -18.62 2.02 -9.06
CA GLN A 28 -19.26 1.01 -9.91
C GLN A 28 -20.01 1.64 -11.10
N SER A 29 -20.69 2.77 -10.90
CA SER A 29 -21.39 3.46 -11.99
C SER A 29 -20.40 4.05 -13.00
N LEU A 30 -19.32 4.69 -12.52
CA LEU A 30 -18.23 5.18 -13.38
C LEU A 30 -17.56 4.05 -14.16
N ALA A 31 -17.32 2.90 -13.52
CA ALA A 31 -16.74 1.74 -14.19
C ALA A 31 -17.64 1.18 -15.30
N ARG A 32 -18.96 1.11 -15.07
CA ARG A 32 -19.92 0.70 -16.10
C ARG A 32 -19.97 1.69 -17.25
N ASN A 33 -20.00 2.99 -16.96
CA ASN A 33 -20.03 4.03 -17.99
C ASN A 33 -18.75 4.03 -18.84
N ALA A 34 -17.58 3.91 -18.20
CA ALA A 34 -16.32 3.77 -18.90
C ALA A 34 -16.26 2.48 -19.75
N LEU A 35 -16.78 1.36 -19.24
CA LEU A 35 -16.85 0.09 -19.99
C LEU A 35 -17.77 0.21 -21.22
N VAL A 36 -18.95 0.81 -21.07
CA VAL A 36 -19.87 1.07 -22.18
C VAL A 36 -19.24 2.02 -23.20
N GLY A 37 -18.55 3.06 -22.73
CA GLY A 37 -17.81 4.00 -23.56
C GLY A 37 -16.69 3.33 -24.36
N ILE A 38 -15.91 2.44 -23.73
CA ILE A 38 -14.85 1.66 -24.40
C ILE A 38 -15.45 0.69 -25.42
N GLN A 39 -16.52 -0.02 -25.06
CA GLN A 39 -17.18 -0.98 -25.96
C GLN A 39 -17.86 -0.29 -27.15
N SER A 40 -18.37 0.93 -26.94
CA SER A 40 -19.08 1.71 -27.95
C SER A 40 -18.20 2.79 -28.60
N ALA A 41 -16.89 2.79 -28.36
CA ALA A 41 -15.95 3.82 -28.80
C ALA A 41 -15.89 4.00 -30.34
N TYR A 42 -16.40 3.01 -31.09
CA TYR A 42 -16.47 3.02 -32.56
C TYR A 42 -17.89 3.12 -33.11
N HIS A 43 -18.90 3.41 -32.27
CA HIS A 43 -20.28 3.66 -32.69
C HIS A 43 -20.58 5.16 -32.79
N LEU A 44 -21.27 5.57 -33.87
CA LEU A 44 -21.74 6.95 -34.06
C LEU A 44 -22.61 7.36 -32.86
N GLY A 45 -22.14 8.33 -32.08
CA GLY A 45 -22.86 8.87 -30.91
C GLY A 45 -22.09 8.76 -29.58
N THR A 46 -21.01 7.99 -29.53
CA THR A 46 -20.14 7.91 -28.34
C THR A 46 -18.91 8.78 -28.53
N ASN A 47 -18.66 9.72 -27.60
CA ASN A 47 -17.50 10.60 -27.70
C ASN A 47 -16.29 9.95 -26.99
N PRO A 48 -15.21 9.58 -27.72
CA PRO A 48 -14.03 8.96 -27.12
C PRO A 48 -13.36 9.87 -26.08
N THR A 49 -13.44 11.20 -26.27
CA THR A 49 -12.94 12.20 -25.31
C THR A 49 -13.69 12.10 -23.98
N GLN A 50 -15.00 11.84 -24.01
CA GLN A 50 -15.80 11.69 -22.79
C GLN A 50 -15.41 10.40 -22.05
N THR A 51 -15.13 9.32 -22.78
CA THR A 51 -14.67 8.06 -22.19
C THR A 51 -13.31 8.20 -21.52
N GLU A 52 -12.38 8.99 -22.08
CA GLU A 52 -11.10 9.30 -21.44
C GLU A 52 -11.28 10.07 -20.13
N VAL A 53 -12.19 11.04 -20.10
CA VAL A 53 -12.54 11.79 -18.88
C VAL A 53 -13.15 10.87 -17.83
N ASP A 54 -14.09 10.01 -18.22
CA ASP A 54 -14.72 9.05 -17.32
C ASP A 54 -13.70 8.04 -16.75
N LEU A 55 -12.71 7.63 -17.56
CA LEU A 55 -11.61 6.76 -17.12
C LEU A 55 -10.68 7.47 -16.13
N ALA A 56 -10.36 8.74 -16.36
CA ALA A 56 -9.55 9.54 -15.45
C ALA A 56 -10.27 9.73 -14.10
N ASN A 57 -11.57 10.05 -14.14
CA ASN A 57 -12.41 10.17 -12.97
C ASN A 57 -12.51 8.85 -12.19
N LEU A 58 -12.68 7.72 -12.89
CA LEU A 58 -12.69 6.40 -12.27
C LEU A 58 -11.38 6.11 -11.52
N LYS A 59 -10.23 6.40 -12.12
CA LYS A 59 -8.93 6.21 -11.46
C LYS A 59 -8.82 7.07 -10.20
N GLN A 60 -9.28 8.32 -10.25
CA GLN A 60 -9.26 9.21 -9.10
C GLN A 60 -10.19 8.70 -7.98
N SER A 61 -11.42 8.30 -8.32
CA SER A 61 -12.39 7.75 -7.36
C SER A 61 -11.92 6.44 -6.72
N ILE A 62 -11.24 5.56 -7.46
CA ILE A 62 -10.65 4.33 -6.89
C ILE A 62 -9.56 4.68 -5.87
N ASN A 63 -8.66 5.62 -6.21
CA ASN A 63 -7.61 6.04 -5.27
C ASN A 63 -8.18 6.71 -4.03
N PHE A 64 -9.23 7.53 -4.20
CA PHE A 64 -9.95 8.14 -3.08
C PHE A 64 -10.59 7.08 -2.19
N LEU A 65 -11.31 6.11 -2.76
CA LEU A 65 -11.92 5.00 -2.04
C LEU A 65 -10.87 4.18 -1.27
N LEU A 66 -9.72 3.88 -1.88
CA LEU A 66 -8.62 3.19 -1.20
C LEU A 66 -8.09 3.98 0.00
N ASN A 67 -7.88 5.29 -0.15
CA ASN A 67 -7.45 6.13 0.96
C ASN A 67 -8.52 6.21 2.06
N LEU A 68 -9.79 6.31 1.69
CA LEU A 68 -10.91 6.32 2.62
C LEU A 68 -11.00 5.00 3.41
N MET A 69 -10.92 3.85 2.74
CA MET A 69 -10.94 2.53 3.38
C MET A 69 -9.74 2.32 4.32
N ARG A 70 -8.56 2.85 3.97
CA ARG A 70 -7.37 2.81 4.83
C ARG A 70 -7.49 3.72 6.04
N HIS A 71 -8.05 4.91 5.87
CA HIS A 71 -8.20 5.89 6.95
C HIS A 71 -9.29 5.49 7.95
N THR A 72 -10.36 4.86 7.46
CA THR A 72 -11.51 4.43 8.27
C THR A 72 -11.35 3.06 8.92
N GLY A 73 -10.30 2.31 8.58
CA GLY A 73 -10.07 0.94 9.07
C GLY A 73 -10.96 -0.12 8.41
N VAL A 74 -11.93 0.27 7.58
CA VAL A 74 -12.83 -0.65 6.85
C VAL A 74 -12.04 -1.51 5.84
N GLY A 75 -10.93 -1.00 5.31
CA GLY A 75 -10.07 -1.74 4.37
C GLY A 75 -9.25 -2.88 4.99
N ALA A 76 -9.25 -3.02 6.31
CA ALA A 76 -8.63 -4.14 7.01
C ALA A 76 -9.61 -5.32 7.22
N LEU A 77 -10.87 -5.17 6.81
CA LEU A 77 -11.87 -6.21 6.97
C LEU A 77 -11.56 -7.39 6.04
N PRO A 78 -11.55 -8.64 6.54
CA PRO A 78 -11.38 -9.81 5.70
C PRO A 78 -12.43 -9.83 4.58
N LEU A 79 -11.97 -9.87 3.33
CA LEU A 79 -12.86 -10.02 2.19
C LEU A 79 -13.40 -11.45 2.20
N LEU A 80 -14.63 -11.60 2.64
CA LEU A 80 -15.35 -12.86 2.48
C LEU A 80 -15.55 -13.09 0.97
N PRO A 81 -15.23 -14.29 0.44
CA PRO A 81 -15.47 -14.57 -0.97
C PRO A 81 -16.94 -14.35 -1.27
N LEU A 82 -17.23 -13.50 -2.27
CA LEU A 82 -18.60 -13.25 -2.70
C LEU A 82 -19.21 -14.57 -3.19
N PRO A 83 -20.49 -14.85 -2.87
CA PRO A 83 -21.17 -16.00 -3.44
C PRO A 83 -21.22 -15.84 -4.96
N THR A 84 -20.37 -16.61 -5.65
CA THR A 84 -20.65 -16.94 -7.04
C THR A 84 -21.91 -17.80 -7.01
N GLU A 85 -22.91 -17.49 -7.85
CA GLU A 85 -24.30 -17.98 -7.82
C GLU A 85 -24.52 -19.52 -7.90
N ALA A 86 -23.55 -20.36 -7.56
CA ALA A 86 -23.64 -21.80 -7.78
C ALA A 86 -23.13 -22.70 -6.64
N VAL A 87 -23.01 -22.23 -5.39
CA VAL A 87 -22.71 -23.13 -4.26
C VAL A 87 -23.45 -22.71 -2.98
N PRO A 88 -24.23 -23.61 -2.35
CA PRO A 88 -25.00 -23.29 -1.15
C PRO A 88 -24.10 -23.24 0.09
N THR A 89 -24.59 -22.51 1.09
CA THR A 89 -24.09 -22.39 2.47
C THR A 89 -22.85 -21.53 2.67
N MET A 90 -23.12 -20.26 3.01
CA MET A 90 -22.21 -19.40 3.76
C MET A 90 -21.83 -20.09 5.08
N THR A 91 -20.63 -20.64 5.18
CA THR A 91 -20.05 -20.94 6.49
C THR A 91 -19.22 -19.74 6.89
N VAL A 92 -19.77 -18.91 7.78
CA VAL A 92 -18.97 -17.96 8.55
C VAL A 92 -17.81 -18.77 9.14
N PRO A 93 -16.54 -18.39 8.89
CA PRO A 93 -15.40 -19.12 9.41
C PRO A 93 -15.54 -19.25 10.93
N THR A 94 -15.40 -20.46 11.45
CA THR A 94 -15.45 -20.68 12.90
C THR A 94 -14.35 -19.87 13.57
N GLU A 95 -14.54 -19.46 14.81
CA GLU A 95 -13.57 -18.65 15.57
C GLU A 95 -12.16 -19.29 15.56
N GLU A 96 -12.10 -20.62 15.64
CA GLU A 96 -10.86 -21.39 15.56
C GLU A 96 -10.12 -21.20 14.22
N GLN A 97 -10.85 -21.17 13.10
CA GLN A 97 -10.27 -20.93 11.77
C GLN A 97 -9.73 -19.51 11.64
N LEU A 98 -10.42 -18.53 12.23
CA LEU A 98 -9.96 -17.14 12.26
C LEU A 98 -8.70 -16.98 13.12
N MET A 99 -8.63 -17.67 14.25
CA MET A 99 -7.45 -17.68 15.11
C MET A 99 -6.23 -18.31 14.42
N GLU A 100 -6.43 -19.41 13.69
CA GLU A 100 -5.37 -20.05 12.93
C GLU A 100 -4.84 -19.15 11.81
N ASP A 101 -5.72 -18.52 11.04
CA ASP A 101 -5.33 -17.59 9.97
C ASP A 101 -4.62 -16.36 10.52
N THR A 102 -5.11 -15.81 11.64
CA THR A 102 -4.46 -14.68 12.32
C THR A 102 -3.06 -15.06 12.81
N THR A 103 -2.92 -16.22 13.45
CA THR A 103 -1.63 -16.72 13.95
C THR A 103 -0.65 -16.96 12.80
N ARG A 104 -1.13 -17.48 11.67
CA ARG A 104 -0.34 -17.71 10.47
C ARG A 104 0.12 -16.38 9.86
N GLY A 105 -0.78 -15.40 9.77
CA GLY A 105 -0.47 -14.05 9.32
C GLY A 105 0.59 -13.36 10.17
N ILE A 106 0.46 -13.45 11.51
CA ILE A 106 1.44 -12.91 12.46
C ILE A 106 2.83 -13.56 12.25
N LYS A 107 2.88 -14.89 12.10
CA LYS A 107 4.15 -15.60 11.87
C LYS A 107 4.84 -15.15 10.58
N VAL A 108 4.10 -15.05 9.48
CA VAL A 108 4.65 -14.60 8.18
C VAL A 108 5.17 -13.17 8.27
N LEU A 109 4.42 -12.28 8.91
CA LEU A 109 4.85 -10.89 9.10
C LEU A 109 6.09 -10.80 9.99
N PHE A 110 6.13 -11.57 11.07
CA PHE A 110 7.28 -11.64 11.98
C PHE A 110 8.53 -12.16 11.27
N GLU A 111 8.43 -13.25 10.50
CA GLU A 111 9.57 -13.77 9.72
C GLU A 111 10.07 -12.77 8.68
N LYS A 112 9.15 -12.10 7.98
CA LYS A 112 9.50 -11.06 7.00
C LYS A 112 10.25 -9.90 7.68
N GLN A 113 9.76 -9.44 8.83
CA GLN A 113 10.39 -8.37 9.60
C GLN A 113 11.75 -8.80 10.16
N LYS A 114 11.86 -10.03 10.68
CA LYS A 114 13.11 -10.61 11.17
C LYS A 114 14.16 -10.70 10.06
N ARG A 115 13.82 -11.24 8.90
CA ARG A 115 14.71 -11.28 7.73
C ARG A 115 15.16 -9.89 7.30
N SER A 116 14.27 -8.90 7.35
CA SER A 116 14.62 -7.50 7.04
C SER A 116 15.57 -6.87 8.06
N GLN A 117 15.45 -7.23 9.35
CA GLN A 117 16.40 -6.76 10.37
C GLN A 117 17.75 -7.46 10.25
N GLU A 118 17.76 -8.76 9.97
CA GLU A 118 18.99 -9.53 9.74
C GLU A 118 19.77 -8.99 8.55
N SER A 119 19.11 -8.68 7.43
CA SER A 119 19.78 -8.09 6.27
C SER A 119 20.32 -6.69 6.55
N ALA A 120 19.59 -5.86 7.31
CA ALA A 120 20.05 -4.54 7.73
C ALA A 120 21.27 -4.63 8.66
N ASN A 121 21.26 -5.57 9.61
CA ASN A 121 22.38 -5.80 10.53
C ASN A 121 23.63 -6.32 9.81
N VAL A 122 23.48 -7.21 8.83
CA VAL A 122 24.61 -7.67 7.98
C VAL A 122 25.19 -6.51 7.18
N ALA A 123 24.34 -5.68 6.56
CA ALA A 123 24.80 -4.50 5.83
C ALA A 123 25.54 -3.50 6.74
N ALA A 124 25.03 -3.25 7.95
CA ALA A 124 25.67 -2.40 8.94
C ALA A 124 27.03 -2.96 9.40
N ASN A 125 27.16 -4.28 9.57
CA ASN A 125 28.42 -4.91 9.93
C ASN A 125 29.45 -4.84 8.79
N ILE A 126 29.02 -4.96 7.52
CA ILE A 126 29.90 -4.76 6.35
C ILE A 126 30.35 -3.29 6.28
N LEU A 127 29.44 -2.34 6.51
CA LEU A 127 29.78 -0.91 6.49
C LEU A 127 30.70 -0.51 7.66
N GLY A 128 30.47 -1.07 8.85
CA GLY A 128 31.27 -0.84 10.05
C GLY A 128 32.65 -1.50 10.01
N SER A 129 32.76 -2.68 9.39
CA SER A 129 34.05 -3.37 9.19
C SER A 129 34.86 -2.79 8.02
N SER A 130 34.20 -2.28 6.97
CA SER A 130 34.86 -1.59 5.86
C SER A 130 35.42 -0.21 6.27
N GLY A 131 34.84 0.42 7.29
CA GLY A 131 35.40 1.64 7.91
C GLY A 131 36.68 1.43 8.73
N ALA A 132 36.95 0.19 9.21
CA ALA A 132 38.09 -0.10 10.07
C ALA A 132 39.39 -0.41 9.31
N ILE A 133 39.33 -0.73 8.01
CA ILE A 133 40.50 -1.06 7.18
C ILE A 133 41.19 0.17 6.54
N ALA A 134 40.61 1.37 6.66
CA ALA A 134 41.17 2.59 6.07
C ALA A 134 42.18 3.33 7.00
N ALA A 135 42.45 2.82 8.21
CA ALA A 135 43.22 3.53 9.24
C ALA A 135 44.63 2.94 9.55
N LEU A 136 45.22 2.13 8.67
CA LEU A 136 46.54 1.50 8.90
C LEU A 136 47.53 1.73 7.72
N GLY A 137 48.05 2.97 7.63
CA GLY A 137 49.41 3.34 7.16
C GLY A 137 49.77 3.18 5.66
N PRO A 138 50.92 3.74 5.19
CA PRO A 138 52.02 4.31 5.97
C PRO A 138 52.39 5.76 5.65
N THR A 139 53.07 6.33 6.63
CA THR A 139 53.88 7.55 6.61
C THR A 139 55.03 7.46 5.61
N SER A 140 55.33 8.55 4.91
CA SER A 140 56.67 8.80 4.33
C SER A 140 56.92 10.30 4.28
N SER A 141 57.66 10.77 5.28
CA SER A 141 58.42 12.02 5.25
C SER A 141 59.75 11.77 4.58
N MET A 142 60.15 12.59 3.59
CA MET A 142 61.53 13.00 3.25
C MET A 142 61.53 13.68 1.86
N SER A 143 61.78 14.99 1.81
CA SER A 143 62.99 15.63 1.23
C SER A 143 63.12 15.42 -0.29
N GLU A 144 63.05 16.43 -1.16
CA GLU A 144 64.07 17.45 -1.46
C GLU A 144 63.47 18.43 -2.50
N LEU A 145 63.54 19.75 -2.29
CA LEU A 145 64.48 20.70 -2.92
C LEU A 145 64.30 20.99 -4.44
N SER A 146 64.28 22.30 -4.72
CA SER A 146 64.75 22.95 -5.96
C SER A 146 63.78 23.05 -7.16
N SER A 147 63.22 24.24 -7.39
CA SER A 147 63.81 25.14 -8.40
C SER A 147 63.03 26.46 -8.50
N LYS A 148 63.79 27.54 -8.57
CA LYS A 148 63.40 28.94 -8.64
C LYS A 148 63.70 29.41 -10.07
N GLY A 149 62.73 30.03 -10.75
CA GLY A 149 63.03 31.01 -11.81
C GLY A 149 62.49 30.75 -13.23
N ALA A 150 62.29 31.88 -13.93
CA ALA A 150 61.79 32.13 -15.29
C ALA A 150 60.25 32.10 -15.40
N ARG A 151 59.54 33.21 -15.65
CA ARG A 151 59.85 34.49 -16.29
C ARG A 151 59.01 35.61 -15.71
#